data_AF-A0A947MY59-F1
#
_entry.id   AF-A0A947MY59-F1
#
_cell.length_a   1.000
_cell.length_b   1.000
_cell.length_c   1.000
_cell.angle_alpha   90.00
_cell.angle_beta   90.00
_cell.angle_gamma   90.00
#
_symmetry.space_group_name_H-M   'P 1'
#
loop_
_entity.id
_entity.type
_entity.pdbx_description
1 polymer ?
#
loop_
_entity_poly.entity_id
_entity_poly.type
_entity_poly.pdbx_seq_one_letter_code
_entity_poly.pdbx_strand_id
1 'polypeptide(L)' 'MDEIKVKGAKMHNLKNIDVNIPRNKLTVITGLSGSGKSSLAFDTIFAEGQRRYVESLSSYSRQFIAQMEK' A
#
# COMPACT_ATOMS: atom_id res chain seq x y z
N MET A 1 14.20 -8.71 7.71
CA MET A 1 12.91 -8.72 6.95
C MET A 1 13.11 -7.72 5.85
N ASP A 2 13.61 -8.16 4.70
CA ASP A 2 14.33 -7.26 3.78
C ASP A 2 13.47 -6.88 2.57
N GLU A 3 12.23 -7.38 2.52
CA GLU A 3 11.27 -7.16 1.44
C GLU A 3 9.83 -7.00 1.96
N ILE A 4 9.03 -6.22 1.25
CA ILE A 4 7.57 -6.14 1.35
C ILE A 4 7.01 -7.21 0.39
N LYS A 5 6.26 -8.16 0.94
CA LYS A 5 5.62 -9.23 0.16
C LYS A 5 4.15 -8.91 -0.02
N VAL A 6 3.75 -8.72 -1.27
CA VAL A 6 2.35 -8.61 -1.67
C VAL A 6 1.98 -9.93 -2.33
N LYS A 7 0.94 -10.59 -1.80
CA LYS A 7 0.46 -11.88 -2.30
C LYS A 7 -0.98 -11.76 -2.74
N GLY A 8 -1.27 -12.26 -3.94
CA GLY A 8 -2.61 -12.29 -4.52
C GLY A 8 -3.28 -10.92 -4.64
N ALA A 9 -2.56 -9.88 -5.06
CA ALA A 9 -3.15 -8.56 -5.25
C ALA A 9 -4.19 -8.59 -6.38
N LYS A 10 -5.43 -8.19 -6.05
CA LYS A 10 -6.61 -8.20 -6.94
C LYS A 10 -7.31 -6.85 -7.02
N MET A 11 -6.69 -5.78 -6.52
CA MET A 11 -7.30 -4.46 -6.51
C MET A 11 -7.47 -3.94 -7.95
N HIS A 12 -8.66 -3.41 -8.27
CA HIS A 12 -9.04 -2.99 -9.62
C HIS A 12 -8.77 -4.06 -10.70
N ASN A 13 -7.86 -3.80 -11.62
CA ASN A 13 -7.55 -4.68 -12.75
C ASN A 13 -6.32 -5.57 -12.51
N LEU A 14 -5.80 -5.63 -11.27
CA LEU A 14 -4.72 -6.54 -10.92
C LEU A 14 -5.20 -7.99 -10.99
N LYS A 15 -4.45 -8.82 -11.72
CA LYS A 15 -4.82 -10.21 -12.02
C LYS A 15 -4.24 -11.21 -11.03
N ASN A 16 -4.56 -11.05 -9.74
CA ASN A 16 -4.06 -11.92 -8.67
C ASN A 16 -2.53 -12.05 -8.66
N ILE A 17 -1.83 -10.91 -8.63
CA ILE A 17 -0.38 -10.87 -8.78
C ILE A 17 0.35 -11.00 -7.44
N ASP A 18 1.52 -11.64 -7.50
CA ASP A 18 2.47 -11.71 -6.40
C ASP A 18 3.67 -10.80 -6.70
N VAL A 19 4.07 -9.98 -5.74
CA VAL A 19 5.20 -9.06 -5.90
C VAL A 19 6.02 -9.00 -4.62
N ASN A 20 7.35 -9.04 -4.77
CA ASN A 20 8.30 -8.78 -3.69
C ASN A 20 9.02 -7.46 -3.97
N ILE A 21 8.98 -6.54 -3.01
CA ILE A 21 9.57 -5.20 -3.14
C ILE A 21 10.67 -5.05 -2.08
N PRO A 22 11.92 -4.72 -2.43
CA PRO A 22 12.98 -4.55 -1.44
C PRO A 22 12.67 -3.38 -0.51
N ARG A 23 12.82 -3.59 0.81
CA ARG A 23 12.65 -2.52 1.80
C ARG A 23 13.86 -1.61 1.80
N ASN A 24 13.65 -0.35 2.22
CA ASN A 24 14.70 0.66 2.37
C ASN A 24 15.47 0.94 1.07
N LYS A 25 14.78 0.82 -0.08
CA LYS A 25 15.31 1.11 -1.40
C LYS A 25 14.31 1.98 -2.16
N LEU A 26 14.82 2.82 -3.05
CA LEU A 26 13.99 3.50 -4.05
C LEU A 26 13.56 2.49 -5.10
N THR A 27 12.27 2.13 -5.12
CA THR A 27 11.69 1.21 -6.10
C THR A 27 10.79 1.97 -7.05
N VAL A 28 10.98 1.78 -8.36
CA VAL A 28 10.16 2.42 -9.41
C VAL A 28 9.21 1.38 -10.01
N ILE A 29 7.91 1.70 -10.05
CA ILE A 29 6.88 0.89 -10.72
C ILE A 29 6.54 1.57 -12.05
N THR A 30 6.77 0.87 -13.17
CA THR A 30 6.59 1.40 -14.53
C THR A 30 5.72 0.50 -15.40
N GLY A 31 5.32 0.98 -16.58
CA GLY A 31 4.42 0.30 -17.52
C GLY A 31 3.39 1.22 -18.18
N LEU A 32 2.73 0.72 -19.24
CA LEU A 32 1.74 1.47 -20.03
C LEU A 32 0.58 2.02 -19.18
N SER A 33 -0.04 3.12 -19.61
CA SER A 33 -1.25 3.63 -18.95
C SER A 33 -2.31 2.53 -18.81
N GLY A 34 -2.99 2.46 -17.67
CA GLY A 34 -3.96 1.41 -17.37
C GLY A 34 -3.38 0.04 -16.99
N SER A 35 -2.05 -0.16 -16.93
CA SER A 35 -1.45 -1.47 -16.59
C SER A 35 -1.60 -1.93 -15.12
N GLY A 36 -2.21 -1.11 -14.25
CA GLY A 36 -2.40 -1.43 -12.82
C GLY A 36 -1.31 -0.91 -11.87
N LYS A 37 -0.40 -0.02 -12.33
CA LYS A 37 0.67 0.57 -11.50
C LYS A 37 0.14 1.28 -10.27
N SER A 38 -0.80 2.21 -10.47
CA SER A 38 -1.40 2.99 -9.39
C SER A 38 -2.20 2.09 -8.44
N SER A 39 -2.87 1.08 -8.99
CA SER A 39 -3.61 0.09 -8.19
C SER A 39 -2.71 -0.74 -7.28
N LEU A 40 -1.51 -1.10 -7.74
CA LEU A 40 -0.53 -1.76 -6.89
C LEU A 40 0.09 -0.79 -5.87
N ALA A 41 0.57 0.37 -6.33
CA ALA A 41 1.33 1.30 -5.50
C ALA A 41 0.48 2.02 -4.45
N PHE A 42 -0.62 2.65 -4.88
CA PHE A 42 -1.46 3.49 -4.04
C PHE A 42 -2.62 2.70 -3.44
N ASP A 43 -3.44 2.07 -4.29
CA ASP A 43 -4.70 1.45 -3.82
C ASP A 43 -4.47 0.16 -3.04
N THR A 44 -3.31 -0.48 -3.20
CA THR A 44 -2.94 -1.71 -2.46
C THR A 44 -1.91 -1.41 -1.38
N ILE A 45 -0.66 -1.07 -1.77
CA ILE A 45 0.46 -1.02 -0.82
C ILE A 45 0.33 0.16 0.13
N PHE A 46 0.13 1.36 -0.38
CA PHE A 46 0.02 2.56 0.44
C PHE A 46 -1.23 2.50 1.34
N ALA A 47 -2.39 2.21 0.76
CA ALA A 47 -3.65 2.10 1.51
C ALA A 47 -3.57 1.07 2.65
N GLU A 48 -3.05 -0.14 2.40
CA GLU A 48 -2.90 -1.15 3.45
C GLU A 48 -1.85 -0.76 4.49
N GLY A 49 -0.76 -0.13 4.08
CA GLY A 49 0.26 0.37 4.99
C GLY A 49 -0.32 1.40 5.97
N GLN A 50 -1.06 2.37 5.44
CA GLN A 50 -1.73 3.39 6.24
C GLN A 50 -2.81 2.78 7.13
N ARG A 51 -3.69 1.93 6.61
CA ARG A 51 -4.76 1.27 7.36
C ARG A 51 -4.21 0.51 8.57
N ARG A 52 -3.21 -0.36 8.36
CA ARG A 52 -2.61 -1.16 9.43
C ARG A 52 -1.88 -0.31 10.46
N TYR A 53 -1.23 0.77 10.02
CA TYR A 53 -0.59 1.72 10.93
C TYR A 53 -1.63 2.38 11.84
N VAL A 54 -2.71 2.92 11.28
CA VAL A 54 -3.80 3.54 12.06
C VAL A 54 -4.49 2.53 12.98
N GLU A 55 -4.70 1.30 12.52
CA GLU A 55 -5.26 0.21 13.33
C GLU A 55 -4.37 -0.18 14.52
N SER A 56 -3.05 0.04 14.43
CA SER A 56 -2.14 -0.23 15.55
C SER A 56 -2.19 0.83 16.66
N LEU A 57 -2.82 1.98 16.42
CA LEU A 57 -2.88 3.10 17.37
C LEU A 57 -4.03 2.98 18.37
N SER A 58 -3.86 3.60 19.54
CA SER A 58 -4.89 3.71 20.57
C SER A 58 -6.11 4.50 20.06
N SER A 59 -7.29 4.26 20.64
CA SER A 59 -8.53 4.94 20.27
C SER A 59 -8.42 6.47 20.32
N TYR A 60 -7.67 7.01 21.30
CA TYR A 60 -7.41 8.44 21.41
C TYR A 60 -6.52 8.96 20.27
N SER A 61 -5.43 8.24 19.99
CA SER A 61 -4.50 8.60 18.91
C SER A 61 -5.16 8.58 17.53
N ARG A 62 -6.14 7.69 17.29
CA ARG A 62 -6.89 7.66 16.02
C ARG A 62 -7.75 8.90 15.80
N GLN A 63 -8.37 9.47 16.85
CA GLN A 63 -9.16 10.69 16.74
C GLN A 63 -8.31 11.90 16.32
N PHE A 64 -7.05 11.95 16.77
CA PHE A 64 -6.11 12.99 16.40
C PHE A 64 -5.72 12.91 14.92
N ILE A 65 -5.41 11.71 14.39
CA ILE A 65 -5.07 11.55 12.97
C ILE A 65 -6.23 11.95 12.06
N ALA A 66 -7.47 11.61 12.42
CA ALA A 66 -8.66 12.00 11.66
C ALA A 66 -8.86 13.54 11.57
N GLN A 67 -8.32 14.30 12.53
CA GLN A 67 -8.35 15.76 12.48
C GLN A 67 -7.25 16.37 11.60
N MET A 68 -6.14 15.65 11.35
CA MET A 68 -5.02 16.13 10.54
C MET A 68 -5.22 15.97 9.03
N GLU A 69 -6.08 15.06 8.59
CA GLU A 69 -6.40 14.85 7.17
C GLU A 69 -7.39 15.88 6.59
N LYS A 70 -7.75 16.92 7.37
CA LYS A 70 -8.69 17.97 6.99
C LYS A 70 -7.95 19.27 6.64
#